data_AF-A0A7V8NSX6-F1
#
_entry.id   AF-A0A7V8NSX6-F1
#
_cell.length_a   1.000
_cell.length_b   1.000
_cell.length_c   1.000
_cell.angle_alpha   90.00
_cell.angle_beta   90.00
_cell.angle_gamma   90.00
#
_symmetry.space_group_name_H-M   'P 1'
#
loop_
_entity.id
_entity.type
_entity.pdbx_description
1 polymer ?
#
loop_
_entity_poly.entity_id
_entity_poly.type
_entity_poly.pdbx_seq_one_letter_code
_entity_poly.pdbx_strand_id
1 'polypeptide(L)'
;MSSTDRILGSGATALKGIVVSGNLVNWFAVLAFLTIPSQVIWSYSVGGAVFAIGLATIFLRGDWQRARGLDKLILFGPPFYAAPIAAFGTEHFTLTAAIASIIPAWIPWHQFWAYFVGACFIAAALSLVTKIQARLSASLLALTFFLFVVLMDAPAWAQNPKNWIGLTLTLRELSFSGGPLALAASLTEQSRGRGTQVLATIARYFVAIPVLFFSFEQFMHGNHVPGIPLARLTPQWIYGHAIWTYLAAVVYAVAGILLLVGKKTRAAATWLGLTVLFVELVVYVPIGVVERASLNNGLNYLADTLMFCGAVLLLAGAMPREA
;
A
#
# COMPACT_ATOMS: atom_id res chain seq x y z
N MET A 1 -66.38 -43.83 42.21
CA MET A 1 -66.66 -44.46 40.90
C MET A 1 -66.08 -43.52 39.86
N SER A 2 -64.94 -43.71 39.21
CA SER A 2 -64.26 -44.90 38.63
C SER A 2 -62.73 -44.65 38.70
N SER A 3 -61.90 -45.44 39.42
CA SER A 3 -61.08 -46.59 38.94
C SER A 3 -60.34 -46.33 37.60
N THR A 4 -59.05 -45.95 37.65
CA THR A 4 -57.81 -46.79 37.51
C THR A 4 -57.55 -47.32 36.10
N ASP A 5 -56.45 -46.87 35.45
CA ASP A 5 -55.34 -47.76 35.06
C ASP A 5 -54.08 -47.03 34.53
N ARG A 6 -52.97 -47.79 34.56
CA ARG A 6 -51.56 -47.43 34.80
C ARG A 6 -50.70 -47.25 33.54
N ILE A 7 -49.73 -46.30 33.66
CA ILE A 7 -48.25 -46.44 33.53
C ILE A 7 -47.67 -46.98 32.22
N LEU A 8 -46.77 -46.20 31.62
CA LEU A 8 -45.38 -46.48 31.15
C LEU A 8 -44.84 -45.11 30.67
N GLY A 9 -43.78 -44.46 31.16
CA GLY A 9 -42.53 -44.97 31.72
C GLY A 9 -41.42 -44.92 30.66
N SER A 10 -40.86 -43.75 30.34
CA SER A 10 -39.51 -43.62 29.75
C SER A 10 -39.01 -42.18 29.87
N GLY A 11 -37.91 -42.01 30.59
CA GLY A 11 -37.30 -40.71 30.85
C GLY A 11 -36.41 -40.22 29.70
N ALA A 12 -36.31 -38.90 29.58
CA ALA A 12 -35.17 -38.24 28.95
C ALA A 12 -35.05 -36.80 29.46
N THR A 13 -34.09 -36.63 30.38
CA THR A 13 -33.16 -35.49 30.45
C THR A 13 -33.69 -34.08 30.20
N ALA A 14 -33.74 -33.31 31.29
CA ALA A 14 -33.79 -31.85 31.28
C ALA A 14 -32.63 -31.25 30.47
N LEU A 15 -32.91 -30.79 29.26
CA LEU A 15 -32.05 -29.87 28.52
C LEU A 15 -32.26 -28.48 29.09
N LYS A 16 -31.39 -28.09 30.04
CA LYS A 16 -31.15 -26.69 30.37
C LYS A 16 -30.81 -25.96 29.07
N GLY A 17 -31.71 -25.10 28.61
CA GLY A 17 -31.42 -24.14 27.56
C GLY A 17 -30.28 -23.24 28.02
N ILE A 18 -29.08 -23.52 27.53
CA ILE A 18 -27.98 -22.57 27.56
C ILE A 18 -28.35 -21.52 26.51
N VAL A 19 -29.02 -20.46 26.95
CA VAL A 19 -29.11 -19.23 26.18
C VAL A 19 -27.69 -18.69 26.08
N VAL A 20 -26.99 -19.03 25.00
CA VAL A 20 -25.76 -18.36 24.61
C VAL A 20 -26.16 -16.94 24.23
N SER A 21 -26.01 -16.00 25.15
CA SER A 21 -26.14 -14.57 24.87
C SER A 21 -24.94 -14.12 24.01
N GLY A 22 -24.94 -14.53 22.74
CA GLY A 22 -24.04 -13.97 21.74
C GLY A 22 -24.48 -12.54 21.46
N ASN A 23 -23.74 -11.58 22.01
CA ASN A 23 -23.92 -10.14 21.87
C ASN A 23 -24.47 -9.76 20.49
N LEU A 24 -25.59 -9.02 20.44
CA LEU A 24 -26.13 -8.40 19.23
C LEU A 24 -25.05 -7.66 18.42
N VAL A 25 -24.06 -7.08 19.10
CA VAL A 25 -22.87 -6.44 18.51
C VAL A 25 -22.06 -7.40 17.63
N ASN A 26 -21.93 -8.66 18.03
CA ASN A 26 -21.21 -9.69 17.28
C ASN A 26 -22.00 -10.09 16.02
N TRP A 27 -23.33 -10.11 16.08
CA TRP A 27 -24.19 -10.35 14.92
C TRP A 27 -24.11 -9.22 13.89
N PHE A 28 -24.09 -7.95 14.31
CA PHE A 28 -23.88 -6.82 13.38
C PHE A 28 -22.48 -6.82 12.76
N ALA A 29 -21.44 -7.20 13.52
CA ALA A 29 -20.09 -7.34 12.99
C ALA A 29 -19.99 -8.48 11.96
N VAL A 30 -20.62 -9.63 12.24
CA VAL A 30 -20.67 -10.78 11.33
C VAL A 30 -21.49 -10.46 10.06
N LEU A 31 -22.64 -9.79 10.20
CA LEU A 31 -23.44 -9.34 9.06
C LEU A 31 -22.72 -8.27 8.23
N ALA A 32 -21.95 -7.37 8.85
CA ALA A 32 -21.13 -6.40 8.14
C ALA A 32 -20.05 -7.09 7.28
N PHE A 33 -19.46 -8.19 7.76
CA PHE A 33 -18.54 -9.02 6.95
C PHE A 33 -19.23 -9.72 5.78
N LEU A 34 -20.49 -10.14 5.94
CA LEU A 34 -21.29 -10.78 4.88
C LEU A 34 -21.72 -9.83 3.75
N THR A 35 -21.54 -8.51 3.92
CA THR A 35 -21.86 -7.49 2.90
C THR A 35 -20.66 -7.06 2.04
N ILE A 36 -19.45 -7.55 2.33
CA ILE A 36 -18.25 -7.19 1.57
C ILE A 36 -18.07 -8.18 0.41
N PRO A 37 -17.90 -7.71 -0.84
CA PRO A 37 -17.65 -8.58 -1.98
C PRO A 37 -16.43 -9.48 -1.76
N SER A 38 -16.52 -10.75 -2.18
CA SER A 38 -15.45 -11.73 -1.96
C SER A 38 -14.11 -11.29 -2.56
N GLN A 39 -14.13 -10.56 -3.68
CA GLN A 39 -12.93 -10.00 -4.31
C GLN A 39 -12.20 -9.03 -3.36
N VAL A 40 -12.96 -8.20 -2.64
CA VAL A 40 -12.43 -7.22 -1.69
C VAL A 40 -11.85 -7.93 -0.45
N ILE A 41 -12.55 -8.94 0.05
CA ILE A 41 -12.11 -9.74 1.21
C ILE A 41 -10.73 -10.37 0.94
N TRP A 42 -10.53 -10.95 -0.24
CA TRP A 42 -9.26 -11.57 -0.60
C TRP A 42 -8.09 -10.58 -0.55
N SER A 43 -8.25 -9.39 -1.14
CA SER A 43 -7.21 -8.36 -1.14
C SER A 43 -6.87 -7.86 0.27
N TYR A 44 -7.88 -7.60 1.12
CA TYR A 44 -7.64 -7.26 2.53
C TYR A 44 -6.94 -8.38 3.30
N SER A 45 -7.35 -9.63 3.08
CA SER A 45 -6.83 -10.79 3.82
C SER A 45 -5.36 -11.03 3.50
N VAL A 46 -5.00 -11.04 2.21
CA VAL A 46 -3.62 -11.29 1.77
C VAL A 46 -2.73 -10.11 2.13
N GLY A 47 -3.17 -8.87 1.89
CA GLY A 47 -2.44 -7.67 2.29
C GLY A 47 -2.22 -7.59 3.80
N GLY A 48 -3.27 -7.84 4.59
CA GLY A 48 -3.22 -7.85 6.05
C GLY A 48 -2.32 -8.95 6.62
N ALA A 49 -2.32 -10.14 6.03
CA ALA A 49 -1.43 -11.23 6.43
C ALA A 49 0.04 -10.86 6.18
N VAL A 50 0.37 -10.31 5.01
CA VAL A 50 1.73 -9.84 4.70
C VAL A 50 2.16 -8.71 5.64
N PHE A 51 1.26 -7.76 5.94
CA PHE A 51 1.53 -6.70 6.90
C PHE A 51 1.88 -7.27 8.28
N ALA A 52 1.07 -8.20 8.78
CA ALA A 52 1.29 -8.86 10.08
C ALA A 52 2.62 -9.64 10.12
N ILE A 53 2.97 -10.36 9.05
CA ILE A 53 4.25 -11.06 8.93
C ILE A 53 5.42 -10.06 8.97
N GLY A 54 5.29 -8.92 8.29
CA GLY A 54 6.30 -7.87 8.31
C GLY A 54 6.50 -7.25 9.70
N LEU A 55 5.41 -6.94 10.41
CA LEU A 55 5.47 -6.49 11.80
C LEU A 55 6.14 -7.54 12.70
N ALA A 56 5.69 -8.80 12.62
CA ALA A 56 6.29 -9.89 13.39
C ALA A 56 7.79 -10.02 13.11
N THR A 57 8.22 -9.91 11.85
CA THR A 57 9.64 -10.00 11.47
C THR A 57 10.47 -8.87 12.08
N ILE A 58 9.94 -7.64 12.13
CA ILE A 58 10.62 -6.49 12.75
C ILE A 58 10.88 -6.74 14.24
N PHE A 59 9.89 -7.26 14.97
CA PHE A 59 10.01 -7.51 16.41
C PHE A 59 10.85 -8.76 16.71
N LEU A 60 10.61 -9.87 16.00
CA LEU A 60 11.31 -11.15 16.24
C LEU A 60 12.80 -11.07 15.90
N ARG A 61 13.21 -10.26 14.92
CA ARG A 61 14.64 -10.04 14.60
C ARG A 61 15.31 -9.00 15.49
N GLY A 62 14.57 -8.36 16.41
CA GLY A 62 15.10 -7.34 17.31
C GLY A 62 15.42 -6.00 16.64
N ASP A 63 14.96 -5.77 15.39
CA ASP A 63 15.23 -4.55 14.63
C ASP A 63 14.66 -3.32 15.35
N TRP A 64 13.48 -3.47 15.96
CA TRP A 64 12.83 -2.41 16.76
C TRP A 64 13.71 -1.90 17.92
N GLN A 65 14.39 -2.82 18.61
CA GLN A 65 15.25 -2.49 19.76
C GLN A 65 16.55 -1.81 19.31
N ARG A 66 17.02 -2.13 18.09
CA ARG A 66 18.24 -1.55 17.50
C ARG A 66 18.00 -0.16 16.92
N ALA A 67 16.80 0.12 16.42
CA ALA A 67 16.46 1.41 15.85
C ALA A 67 16.25 2.50 16.93
N ARG A 68 16.68 3.72 16.64
CA ARG A 68 16.62 4.87 17.56
C ARG A 68 15.84 6.03 16.93
N GLY A 69 15.05 6.73 17.74
CA GLY A 69 14.31 7.92 17.30
C GLY A 69 13.46 7.66 16.05
N LEU A 70 13.56 8.55 15.07
CA LEU A 70 12.81 8.47 13.81
C LEU A 70 13.25 7.32 12.89
N ASP A 71 14.41 6.68 13.11
CA ASP A 71 14.79 5.48 12.34
C ASP A 71 13.80 4.32 12.57
N LYS A 72 13.04 4.33 13.66
CA LYS A 72 11.95 3.36 13.89
C LYS A 72 10.85 3.45 12.84
N LEU A 73 10.58 4.64 12.31
CA LEU A 73 9.60 4.83 11.23
C LEU A 73 10.06 4.12 9.95
N ILE A 74 11.36 4.18 9.63
CA ILE A 74 11.96 3.58 8.44
C ILE A 74 11.78 2.05 8.43
N LEU A 75 11.74 1.40 9.60
CA LEU A 75 11.49 -0.04 9.71
C LEU A 75 10.14 -0.46 9.10
N PHE A 76 9.16 0.44 9.06
CA PHE A 76 7.86 0.16 8.45
C PHE A 76 7.85 0.26 6.92
N GLY A 77 8.93 0.71 6.29
CA GLY A 77 9.02 0.79 4.82
C GLY A 77 8.68 -0.52 4.10
N PRO A 78 9.36 -1.64 4.41
CA PRO A 78 9.04 -2.93 3.80
C PRO A 78 7.59 -3.40 4.00
N PRO A 79 7.00 -3.44 5.22
CA PRO A 79 5.61 -3.86 5.36
C PRO A 79 4.59 -2.90 4.73
N PHE A 80 4.82 -1.58 4.76
CA PHE A 80 3.94 -0.61 4.10
C PHE A 80 4.00 -0.71 2.57
N TYR A 81 5.13 -1.12 2.00
CA TYR A 81 5.22 -1.38 0.56
C TYR A 81 4.66 -2.76 0.19
N ALA A 82 5.00 -3.79 0.95
CA ALA A 82 4.67 -5.18 0.62
C ALA A 82 3.19 -5.52 0.80
N ALA A 83 2.51 -4.94 1.79
CA ALA A 83 1.09 -5.23 2.03
C ALA A 83 0.18 -4.79 0.87
N PRO A 84 0.29 -3.55 0.35
CA PRO A 84 -0.38 -3.15 -0.90
C PRO A 84 -0.02 -4.00 -2.10
N ILE A 85 1.28 -4.33 -2.29
CA ILE A 85 1.70 -5.22 -3.39
C ILE A 85 0.99 -6.57 -3.32
N ALA A 86 0.82 -7.14 -2.12
CA ALA A 86 0.13 -8.42 -1.97
C ALA A 86 -1.39 -8.29 -2.22
N ALA A 87 -2.00 -7.17 -1.82
CA ALA A 87 -3.39 -6.86 -2.13
C ALA A 87 -3.61 -6.70 -3.65
N PHE A 88 -2.80 -5.89 -4.33
CA PHE A 88 -2.85 -5.73 -5.79
C PHE A 88 -2.50 -7.02 -6.54
N GLY A 89 -1.56 -7.81 -6.02
CA GLY A 89 -1.25 -9.13 -6.55
C GLY A 89 -2.46 -10.08 -6.49
N THR A 90 -3.31 -9.92 -5.48
CA THR A 90 -4.57 -10.67 -5.36
C THR A 90 -5.63 -10.17 -6.35
N GLU A 91 -5.69 -8.87 -6.59
CA GLU A 91 -6.58 -8.28 -7.61
C GLU A 91 -6.31 -8.82 -9.02
N HIS A 92 -5.09 -9.23 -9.33
CA HIS A 92 -4.76 -9.89 -10.60
C HIS A 92 -5.46 -11.24 -10.80
N PHE A 93 -5.93 -11.88 -9.72
CA PHE A 93 -6.72 -13.12 -9.78
C PHE A 93 -8.22 -12.86 -9.68
N THR A 94 -8.64 -11.84 -8.92
CA THR A 94 -10.07 -11.55 -8.69
C THR A 94 -10.66 -10.59 -9.72
N LEU A 95 -9.83 -9.77 -10.38
CA LEU A 95 -10.18 -8.79 -11.41
C LEU A 95 -9.44 -9.04 -12.73
N THR A 96 -9.06 -10.29 -13.01
CA THR A 96 -8.23 -10.66 -14.18
C THR A 96 -8.72 -10.06 -15.48
N ALA A 97 -10.03 -10.07 -15.74
CA ALA A 97 -10.59 -9.53 -16.98
C ALA A 97 -10.35 -8.02 -17.14
N ALA A 98 -10.51 -7.26 -16.04
CA ALA A 98 -10.26 -5.81 -16.05
C ALA A 98 -8.77 -5.51 -16.27
N ILE A 99 -7.88 -6.22 -15.57
CA ILE A 99 -6.43 -6.05 -15.72
C ILE A 99 -5.95 -6.50 -17.10
N ALA A 100 -6.45 -7.60 -17.62
CA ALA A 100 -6.11 -8.07 -18.97
C ALA A 100 -6.58 -7.08 -20.06
N SER A 101 -7.63 -6.30 -19.81
CA SER A 101 -8.15 -5.32 -20.79
C SER A 101 -7.26 -4.09 -20.95
N ILE A 102 -6.42 -3.77 -19.97
CA ILE A 102 -5.52 -2.60 -20.02
C ILE A 102 -4.13 -2.94 -20.58
N ILE A 103 -3.82 -4.22 -20.78
CA ILE A 103 -2.56 -4.64 -21.40
C ILE A 103 -2.55 -4.20 -22.87
N PRO A 104 -1.48 -3.57 -23.37
CA PRO A 104 -1.38 -3.14 -24.77
C PRO A 104 -1.59 -4.29 -25.76
N ALA A 105 -2.38 -4.04 -26.80
CA ALA A 105 -2.80 -5.06 -27.76
C ALA A 105 -1.67 -5.78 -28.53
N TRP A 106 -0.46 -5.23 -28.54
CA TRP A 106 0.72 -5.85 -29.17
C TRP A 106 1.37 -6.93 -28.28
N ILE A 107 1.03 -7.00 -26.99
CA ILE A 107 1.48 -8.06 -26.08
C ILE A 107 0.50 -9.22 -26.21
N PRO A 108 0.91 -10.44 -26.61
CA PRO A 108 -0.02 -11.56 -26.65
C PRO A 108 -0.32 -12.12 -25.24
N TRP A 109 -1.35 -12.97 -25.13
CA TRP A 109 -1.68 -13.72 -23.91
C TRP A 109 -1.94 -12.86 -22.66
N HIS A 110 -2.78 -11.83 -22.78
CA HIS A 110 -3.06 -10.87 -21.69
C HIS A 110 -3.42 -11.54 -20.35
N GLN A 111 -4.25 -12.59 -20.38
CA GLN A 111 -4.65 -13.30 -19.16
C GLN A 111 -3.47 -14.02 -18.48
N PHE A 112 -2.55 -14.59 -19.27
CA PHE A 112 -1.35 -15.21 -18.71
C PHE A 112 -0.51 -14.18 -17.95
N TRP A 113 -0.28 -13.01 -18.55
CA TRP A 113 0.47 -11.93 -17.91
C TRP A 113 -0.21 -11.40 -16.66
N ALA A 114 -1.54 -11.25 -16.67
CA ALA A 114 -2.29 -10.87 -15.48
C ALA A 114 -2.02 -11.85 -14.32
N TYR A 115 -2.22 -13.15 -14.53
CA TYR A 115 -1.94 -14.14 -13.46
C TYR A 115 -0.48 -14.22 -13.05
N PHE A 116 0.45 -14.16 -14.02
CA PHE A 116 1.88 -14.24 -13.77
C PHE A 116 2.36 -13.08 -12.90
N VAL A 117 2.00 -11.85 -13.26
CA VAL A 117 2.33 -10.64 -12.48
C VAL A 117 1.71 -10.72 -11.09
N GLY A 118 0.45 -11.16 -10.97
CA GLY A 118 -0.21 -11.37 -9.69
C GLY A 118 0.55 -12.32 -8.76
N ALA A 119 0.96 -13.47 -9.28
CA ALA A 119 1.76 -14.45 -8.54
C ALA A 119 3.12 -13.87 -8.13
N CYS A 120 3.79 -13.16 -9.04
CA CYS A 120 5.06 -12.50 -8.75
C CYS A 120 4.93 -11.42 -7.67
N PHE A 121 3.85 -10.65 -7.66
CA PHE A 121 3.58 -9.64 -6.64
C PHE A 121 3.44 -10.24 -5.24
N ILE A 122 2.62 -11.29 -5.10
CA ILE A 122 2.45 -11.97 -3.80
C ILE A 122 3.78 -12.59 -3.34
N ALA A 123 4.52 -13.26 -4.23
CA ALA A 123 5.81 -13.85 -3.91
C ALA A 123 6.85 -12.79 -3.51
N ALA A 124 6.89 -11.66 -4.22
CA ALA A 124 7.78 -10.55 -3.93
C ALA A 124 7.43 -9.89 -2.59
N ALA A 125 6.15 -9.67 -2.29
CA ALA A 125 5.70 -9.14 -1.01
C ALA A 125 6.17 -10.00 0.17
N LEU A 126 5.98 -11.32 0.09
CA LEU A 126 6.46 -12.27 1.10
C LEU A 126 7.99 -12.24 1.23
N SER A 127 8.71 -12.19 0.12
CA SER A 127 10.18 -12.06 0.08
C SER A 127 10.66 -10.79 0.80
N LEU A 128 10.02 -9.64 0.54
CA LEU A 128 10.38 -8.36 1.17
C LEU A 128 10.20 -8.41 2.70
N VAL A 129 9.08 -8.93 3.20
CA VAL A 129 8.80 -8.96 4.64
C VAL A 129 9.57 -10.03 5.39
N THR A 130 9.82 -11.20 4.79
CA THR A 130 10.62 -12.29 5.40
C THR A 130 12.13 -12.06 5.30
N LYS A 131 12.54 -11.14 4.42
CA LYS A 131 13.92 -10.84 4.02
C LYS A 131 14.62 -11.97 3.26
N ILE A 132 13.87 -12.96 2.76
CA ILE A 132 14.41 -14.08 1.97
C ILE A 132 14.45 -13.68 0.50
N GLN A 133 15.63 -13.62 -0.12
CA GLN A 133 15.80 -13.13 -1.50
C GLN A 133 15.30 -11.69 -1.74
N ALA A 134 15.19 -10.88 -0.68
CA ALA A 134 14.61 -9.54 -0.74
C ALA A 134 15.30 -8.62 -1.76
N ARG A 135 16.63 -8.73 -1.94
CA ARG A 135 17.35 -7.94 -2.96
C ARG A 135 16.87 -8.26 -4.38
N LEU A 136 16.75 -9.56 -4.71
CA LEU A 136 16.29 -9.99 -6.03
C LEU A 136 14.84 -9.55 -6.26
N SER A 137 13.96 -9.78 -5.29
CA SER A 137 12.55 -9.38 -5.40
C SER A 137 12.38 -7.87 -5.48
N ALA A 138 13.17 -7.09 -4.73
CA ALA A 138 13.14 -5.63 -4.83
C ALA A 138 13.63 -5.13 -6.19
N SER A 139 14.70 -5.71 -6.75
CA SER A 139 15.17 -5.39 -8.11
C SER A 139 14.14 -5.73 -9.18
N LEU A 140 13.49 -6.90 -9.07
CA LEU A 140 12.45 -7.31 -10.02
C LEU A 140 11.21 -6.43 -9.92
N LEU A 141 10.75 -6.09 -8.70
CA LEU A 141 9.66 -5.13 -8.51
C LEU A 141 9.99 -3.77 -9.11
N ALA A 142 11.19 -3.23 -8.83
CA ALA A 142 11.63 -1.96 -9.42
C ALA A 142 11.57 -2.00 -10.95
N LEU A 143 12.06 -3.09 -11.55
CA LEU A 143 12.03 -3.30 -12.99
C LEU A 143 10.59 -3.41 -13.52
N THR A 144 9.72 -4.19 -12.87
CA THR A 144 8.32 -4.37 -13.30
C THR A 144 7.57 -3.04 -13.32
N PHE A 145 7.62 -2.26 -12.24
CA PHE A 145 6.97 -0.95 -12.20
C PHE A 145 7.58 0.04 -13.21
N PHE A 146 8.90 0.00 -13.41
CA PHE A 146 9.53 0.82 -14.44
C PHE A 146 9.08 0.43 -15.86
N LEU A 147 8.89 -0.87 -16.12
CA LEU A 147 8.37 -1.35 -17.39
C LEU A 147 6.91 -0.92 -17.60
N PHE A 148 6.07 -0.91 -16.56
CA PHE A 148 4.71 -0.36 -16.66
C PHE A 148 4.73 1.12 -17.04
N VAL A 149 5.60 1.92 -16.40
CA VAL A 149 5.79 3.32 -16.75
C VAL A 149 6.17 3.50 -18.22
N VAL A 150 7.20 2.80 -18.69
CA VAL A 150 7.77 3.04 -20.03
C VAL A 150 6.93 2.41 -21.14
N LEU A 151 6.29 1.26 -20.90
CA LEU A 151 5.55 0.52 -21.92
C LEU A 151 4.05 0.84 -21.95
N MET A 152 3.48 1.34 -20.85
CA MET A 152 2.04 1.54 -20.70
C MET A 152 1.69 2.98 -20.31
N ASP A 153 2.14 3.45 -19.13
CA ASP A 153 1.62 4.69 -18.56
C ASP A 153 2.11 5.95 -19.28
N ALA A 154 3.42 6.05 -19.54
CA ALA A 154 3.99 7.19 -20.23
C ALA A 154 3.52 7.27 -21.69
N PRO A 155 3.47 6.17 -22.48
CA PRO A 155 2.85 6.19 -23.80
C PRO A 155 1.37 6.57 -23.78
N ALA A 156 0.59 6.12 -22.79
CA ALA A 156 -0.82 6.47 -22.65
C ALA A 156 -1.00 7.96 -22.34
N TRP A 157 -0.21 8.53 -21.42
CA TRP A 157 -0.22 9.96 -21.15
C TRP A 157 0.24 10.79 -22.36
N ALA A 158 1.25 10.34 -23.10
CA ALA A 158 1.77 11.06 -24.27
C ALA A 158 0.72 11.23 -25.40
N GLN A 159 -0.29 10.36 -25.46
CA GLN A 159 -1.42 10.50 -26.39
C GLN A 159 -2.39 11.62 -26.00
N ASN A 160 -2.44 12.00 -24.71
CA ASN A 160 -3.22 13.13 -24.23
C ASN A 160 -2.48 13.90 -23.12
N PRO A 161 -1.45 14.71 -23.47
CA PRO A 161 -0.56 15.34 -22.49
C PRO A 161 -1.24 16.33 -21.54
N LYS A 162 -2.46 16.80 -21.88
CA LYS A 162 -3.27 17.69 -21.04
C LYS A 162 -3.91 16.96 -19.85
N ASN A 163 -3.90 15.63 -19.85
CA ASN A 163 -4.44 14.82 -18.77
C ASN A 163 -3.47 14.78 -17.58
N TRP A 164 -3.62 15.73 -16.66
CA TRP A 164 -2.81 15.81 -15.43
C TRP A 164 -2.96 14.58 -14.52
N ILE A 165 -4.14 13.93 -14.51
CA ILE A 165 -4.36 12.68 -13.76
C ILE A 165 -3.52 11.55 -14.38
N GLY A 166 -3.49 11.47 -15.71
CA GLY A 166 -2.64 10.52 -16.43
C GLY A 166 -1.16 10.68 -16.04
N LEU A 167 -0.65 11.92 -16.01
CA LEU A 167 0.71 12.20 -15.56
C LEU A 167 0.92 11.85 -14.09
N THR A 168 -0.07 12.13 -13.22
CA THR A 168 -0.02 11.74 -11.80
C THR A 168 0.15 10.23 -11.65
N LEU A 169 -0.65 9.45 -12.36
CA LEU A 169 -0.58 7.98 -12.31
C LEU A 169 0.78 7.48 -12.82
N THR A 170 1.29 8.02 -13.94
CA THR A 170 2.64 7.69 -14.44
C THR A 170 3.73 7.99 -13.40
N LEU A 171 3.67 9.14 -12.75
CA LEU A 171 4.65 9.55 -11.72
C LEU A 171 4.49 8.76 -10.41
N ARG A 172 3.28 8.32 -10.08
CA ARG A 172 3.00 7.37 -8.98
C ARG A 172 3.70 6.04 -9.24
N GLU A 173 3.48 5.44 -10.42
CA GLU A 173 4.12 4.18 -10.81
C GLU A 173 5.66 4.31 -10.83
N LEU A 174 6.18 5.47 -11.24
CA LEU A 174 7.62 5.75 -11.17
C LEU A 174 8.13 5.76 -9.72
N SER A 175 7.37 6.34 -8.78
CA SER A 175 7.70 6.30 -7.36
C SER A 175 7.63 4.89 -6.78
N PHE A 176 6.67 4.09 -7.22
CA PHE A 176 6.55 2.67 -6.89
C PHE A 176 7.75 1.86 -7.41
N SER A 177 8.32 2.20 -8.56
CA SER A 177 9.61 1.64 -8.99
C SER A 177 10.77 2.10 -8.10
N GLY A 178 10.80 3.37 -7.69
CA GLY A 178 11.88 3.98 -6.92
C GLY A 178 12.09 3.36 -5.53
N GLY A 179 11.03 3.01 -4.81
CA GLY A 179 11.11 2.42 -3.46
C GLY A 179 11.90 1.10 -3.41
N PRO A 180 11.49 0.05 -4.12
CA PRO A 180 12.22 -1.20 -4.23
C PRO A 180 13.61 -1.03 -4.85
N LEU A 181 13.82 -0.08 -5.77
CA LEU A 181 15.15 0.21 -6.30
C LEU A 181 16.10 0.71 -5.20
N ALA A 182 15.61 1.60 -4.33
CA ALA A 182 16.34 2.05 -3.16
C ALA A 182 16.63 0.89 -2.19
N LEU A 183 15.64 0.04 -1.93
CA LEU A 183 15.82 -1.14 -1.09
C LEU A 183 16.88 -2.09 -1.66
N ALA A 184 16.80 -2.41 -2.95
CA ALA A 184 17.78 -3.27 -3.64
C ALA A 184 19.20 -2.69 -3.56
N ALA A 185 19.33 -1.38 -3.74
CA ALA A 185 20.61 -0.68 -3.57
C ALA A 185 21.13 -0.82 -2.12
N SER A 186 20.26 -0.66 -1.11
CA SER A 186 20.63 -0.78 0.31
C SER A 186 21.06 -2.20 0.72
N LEU A 187 20.54 -3.23 0.06
CA LEU A 187 20.83 -4.64 0.34
C LEU A 187 22.03 -5.21 -0.43
N THR A 188 22.72 -4.39 -1.24
CA THR A 188 23.87 -4.85 -2.02
C THR A 188 25.13 -4.84 -1.14
N GLU A 189 25.62 -6.03 -0.76
CA GLU A 189 26.75 -6.22 0.18
C GLU A 189 28.12 -5.76 -0.35
N GLN A 190 28.26 -5.53 -1.65
CA GLN A 190 29.54 -5.23 -2.28
C GLN A 190 29.91 -3.74 -2.10
N SER A 191 30.49 -3.44 -0.92
CA SER A 191 31.29 -2.26 -0.58
C SER A 191 30.95 -0.98 -1.36
N ARG A 192 29.90 -0.25 -0.97
CA ARG A 192 29.59 1.16 -1.37
C ARG A 192 30.06 1.57 -2.78
N GLY A 193 29.94 0.68 -3.76
CA GLY A 193 30.52 0.87 -5.08
C GLY A 193 29.80 2.00 -5.82
N ARG A 194 30.46 2.56 -6.83
CA ARG A 194 29.88 3.60 -7.70
C ARG A 194 28.50 3.18 -8.24
N GLY A 195 28.31 1.89 -8.58
CA GLY A 195 27.03 1.36 -9.05
C GLY A 195 25.89 1.46 -8.04
N THR A 196 26.12 1.08 -6.77
CA THR A 196 25.10 1.18 -5.71
C THR A 196 24.69 2.62 -5.45
N GLN A 197 25.66 3.55 -5.49
CA GLN A 197 25.40 4.99 -5.36
C GLN A 197 24.56 5.53 -6.53
N VAL A 198 24.79 5.04 -7.74
CA VAL A 198 24.00 5.39 -8.93
C VAL A 198 22.56 4.88 -8.78
N LEU A 199 22.35 3.62 -8.39
CA LEU A 199 21.00 3.07 -8.20
C LEU A 199 20.22 3.82 -7.12
N ALA A 200 20.85 4.12 -5.98
CA ALA A 200 20.24 4.92 -4.92
C ALA A 200 19.93 6.36 -5.39
N THR A 201 20.76 6.91 -6.27
CA THR A 201 20.53 8.23 -6.87
C THR A 201 19.37 8.21 -7.86
N ILE A 202 19.26 7.20 -8.72
CA ILE A 202 18.13 7.01 -9.63
C ILE A 202 16.84 6.86 -8.82
N ALA A 203 16.84 5.98 -7.82
CA ALA A 203 15.70 5.79 -6.93
C ALA A 203 15.27 7.09 -6.25
N ARG A 204 16.24 7.90 -5.81
CA ARG A 204 15.98 9.23 -5.25
C ARG A 204 15.27 10.14 -6.26
N TYR A 205 15.69 10.17 -7.52
CA TYR A 205 15.01 10.97 -8.55
C TYR A 205 13.62 10.43 -8.91
N PHE A 206 13.45 9.12 -8.92
CA PHE A 206 12.16 8.46 -9.14
C PHE A 206 11.13 8.80 -8.07
N VAL A 207 11.54 9.24 -6.88
CA VAL A 207 10.65 9.76 -5.83
C VAL A 207 10.61 11.29 -5.84
N ALA A 208 11.75 11.97 -5.97
CA ALA A 208 11.84 13.43 -5.86
C ALA A 208 11.02 14.16 -6.93
N ILE A 209 11.06 13.71 -8.18
CA ILE A 209 10.35 14.34 -9.29
C ILE A 209 8.83 14.20 -9.10
N PRO A 210 8.27 13.00 -8.87
CA PRO A 210 6.85 12.85 -8.53
C PRO A 210 6.41 13.68 -7.33
N VAL A 211 7.19 13.70 -6.24
CA VAL A 211 6.85 14.47 -5.03
C VAL A 211 6.71 15.96 -5.31
N LEU A 212 7.59 16.54 -6.14
CA LEU A 212 7.50 17.95 -6.53
C LEU A 212 6.27 18.23 -7.39
N PHE A 213 5.97 17.31 -8.32
CA PHE A 213 4.75 17.40 -9.11
C PHE A 213 3.50 17.28 -8.23
N PHE A 214 3.47 16.32 -7.32
CA PHE A 214 2.36 16.12 -6.38
C PHE A 214 2.18 17.34 -5.46
N SER A 215 3.27 17.99 -5.04
CA SER A 215 3.19 19.26 -4.31
C SER A 215 2.45 20.31 -5.12
N PHE A 216 2.85 20.53 -6.38
CA PHE A 216 2.22 21.49 -7.28
C PHE A 216 0.73 21.19 -7.48
N GLU A 217 0.39 19.95 -7.82
CA GLU A 217 -1.01 19.53 -8.02
C GLU A 217 -1.85 19.71 -6.76
N GLN A 218 -1.33 19.39 -5.56
CA GLN A 218 -2.06 19.63 -4.31
C GLN A 218 -2.32 21.12 -4.04
N PHE A 219 -1.41 22.03 -4.44
CA PHE A 219 -1.68 23.47 -4.36
C PHE A 219 -2.79 23.91 -5.32
N MET A 220 -2.83 23.34 -6.52
CA MET A 220 -3.87 23.61 -7.53
C MET A 220 -5.23 23.00 -7.15
N HIS A 221 -5.21 21.89 -6.41
CA HIS A 221 -6.36 21.03 -6.18
C HIS A 221 -6.60 20.74 -4.69
N GLY A 222 -6.63 21.78 -3.85
CA GLY A 222 -6.74 21.67 -2.38
C GLY A 222 -7.93 20.84 -1.83
N ASN A 223 -9.01 20.68 -2.62
CA ASN A 223 -10.19 19.89 -2.22
C ASN A 223 -10.07 18.39 -2.54
N HIS A 224 -9.06 17.98 -3.31
CA HIS A 224 -8.82 16.56 -3.62
C HIS A 224 -8.13 15.86 -2.45
N VAL A 225 -8.13 14.53 -2.46
CA VAL A 225 -7.40 13.75 -1.45
C VAL A 225 -5.90 14.10 -1.51
N PRO A 226 -5.28 14.47 -0.36
CA PRO A 226 -3.84 14.75 -0.31
C PRO A 226 -3.03 13.45 -0.40
N GLY A 227 -1.73 13.52 -0.64
CA GLY A 227 -0.89 12.34 -0.78
C GLY A 227 -0.46 12.17 -2.24
N ILE A 228 -1.14 11.27 -2.95
CA ILE A 228 -1.08 11.17 -4.41
C ILE A 228 -2.33 11.89 -4.95
N PRO A 229 -2.17 13.02 -5.67
CA PRO A 229 -3.30 13.87 -6.07
C PRO A 229 -4.13 13.21 -7.17
N LEU A 230 -5.11 12.41 -6.78
CA LEU A 230 -6.03 11.72 -7.67
C LEU A 230 -7.35 12.50 -7.80
N ALA A 231 -8.20 12.10 -8.74
CA ALA A 231 -9.48 12.77 -9.03
C ALA A 231 -10.51 12.75 -7.87
N ARG A 232 -10.27 11.96 -6.82
CA ARG A 232 -11.19 11.85 -5.69
C ARG A 232 -11.16 13.11 -4.84
N LEU A 233 -12.33 13.67 -4.58
CA LEU A 233 -12.51 14.75 -3.61
C LEU A 233 -12.41 14.21 -2.18
N THR A 234 -11.82 15.00 -1.30
CA THR A 234 -11.81 14.66 0.12
C THR A 234 -13.25 14.74 0.66
N PRO A 235 -13.77 13.69 1.31
CA PRO A 235 -15.13 13.72 1.83
C PRO A 235 -15.37 14.86 2.82
N GLN A 236 -16.58 15.45 2.77
CA GLN A 236 -16.93 16.62 3.60
C GLN A 236 -16.91 16.35 5.11
N TRP A 237 -17.05 15.08 5.52
CA TRP A 237 -16.95 14.68 6.92
C TRP A 237 -15.50 14.67 7.45
N ILE A 238 -14.49 14.87 6.59
CA ILE A 238 -13.11 15.15 7.01
C ILE A 238 -12.95 16.66 7.16
N TYR A 239 -13.08 17.10 8.40
CA TYR A 239 -13.00 18.52 8.74
C TYR A 239 -11.61 19.10 8.44
N GLY A 240 -11.60 20.29 7.84
CA GLY A 240 -10.37 21.01 7.50
C GLY A 240 -9.54 20.35 6.40
N HIS A 241 -10.14 19.50 5.54
CA HIS A 241 -9.43 18.77 4.48
C HIS A 241 -8.45 19.63 3.66
N ALA A 242 -8.86 20.83 3.24
CA ALA A 242 -7.99 21.74 2.49
C ALA A 242 -6.72 22.14 3.28
N ILE A 243 -6.82 22.33 4.60
CA ILE A 243 -5.66 22.66 5.45
C ILE A 243 -4.65 21.52 5.42
N TRP A 244 -5.11 20.27 5.58
CA TRP A 244 -4.24 19.10 5.53
C TRP A 244 -3.57 18.96 4.15
N THR A 245 -4.31 19.22 3.07
CA THR A 245 -3.78 19.19 1.70
C THR A 245 -2.69 20.23 1.46
N TYR A 246 -2.91 21.48 1.88
CA TYR A 246 -1.89 22.52 1.73
C TYR A 246 -0.66 22.29 2.63
N LEU A 247 -0.85 21.78 3.85
CA LEU A 247 0.26 21.41 4.72
C LEU A 247 1.10 20.27 4.11
N ALA A 248 0.45 19.23 3.59
CA ALA A 248 1.13 18.16 2.87
C ALA A 248 1.88 18.71 1.65
N ALA A 249 1.28 19.62 0.88
CA ALA A 249 1.91 20.26 -0.27
C ALA A 249 3.19 21.02 0.08
N VAL A 250 3.21 21.77 1.19
CA VAL A 250 4.41 22.47 1.69
C VAL A 250 5.51 21.48 2.06
N VAL A 251 5.18 20.42 2.79
CA VAL A 251 6.18 19.40 3.16
C VAL A 251 6.72 18.70 1.91
N TYR A 252 5.86 18.37 0.96
CA TYR A 252 6.26 17.77 -0.32
C TYR A 252 7.18 18.70 -1.11
N ALA A 253 6.90 20.02 -1.16
CA ALA A 253 7.78 20.98 -1.85
C ALA A 253 9.17 20.97 -1.22
N VAL A 254 9.25 21.13 0.11
CA VAL A 254 10.53 21.19 0.82
C VAL A 254 11.29 19.87 0.72
N ALA A 255 10.63 18.75 1.00
CA ALA A 255 11.24 17.43 0.92
C ALA A 255 11.67 17.10 -0.52
N GLY A 256 10.83 17.39 -1.51
CA GLY A 256 11.13 17.20 -2.93
C GLY A 256 12.35 17.99 -3.38
N ILE A 257 12.48 19.26 -3.00
CA ILE A 257 13.67 20.09 -3.34
C ILE A 257 14.93 19.52 -2.68
N LEU A 258 14.86 19.16 -1.40
CA LEU A 258 15.99 18.56 -0.68
C LEU A 258 16.41 17.22 -1.31
N LEU A 259 15.44 16.38 -1.66
CA LEU A 259 15.65 15.13 -2.35
C LEU A 259 16.16 15.32 -3.76
N LEU A 260 15.81 16.40 -4.47
CA LEU A 260 16.32 16.68 -5.82
C LEU A 260 17.78 17.13 -5.77
N VAL A 261 18.10 18.08 -4.88
CA VAL A 261 19.45 18.65 -4.72
C VAL A 261 20.42 17.69 -4.02
N GLY A 262 19.91 16.71 -3.26
CA GLY A 262 20.74 15.72 -2.58
C GLY A 262 21.22 16.18 -1.21
N LYS A 263 20.45 17.04 -0.53
CA LYS A 263 20.76 17.55 0.81
C LYS A 263 19.82 16.94 1.83
N LYS A 264 20.36 16.47 2.96
CA LYS A 264 19.57 15.87 4.07
C LYS A 264 18.54 14.85 3.57
N THR A 265 18.94 14.00 2.62
CA THR A 265 18.02 13.16 1.85
C THR A 265 17.30 12.14 2.72
N ARG A 266 17.98 11.58 3.73
CA ARG A 266 17.39 10.65 4.69
C ARG A 266 16.33 11.32 5.54
N ALA A 267 16.63 12.48 6.14
CA ALA A 267 15.67 13.25 6.92
C ALA A 267 14.49 13.72 6.07
N ALA A 268 14.75 14.24 4.85
CA ALA A 268 13.71 14.67 3.93
C ALA A 268 12.73 13.53 3.58
N ALA A 269 13.26 12.35 3.21
CA ALA A 269 12.44 11.17 2.95
C ALA A 269 11.70 10.69 4.21
N THR A 270 12.32 10.75 5.39
CA THR A 270 11.67 10.31 6.64
C THR A 270 10.50 11.22 7.02
N TRP A 271 10.67 12.54 6.93
CA TRP A 271 9.60 13.52 7.17
C TRP A 271 8.49 13.45 6.12
N LEU A 272 8.86 13.21 4.86
CA LEU A 272 7.90 12.96 3.81
C LEU A 272 7.08 11.70 4.13
N GLY A 273 7.73 10.57 4.44
CA GLY A 273 7.05 9.32 4.82
C GLY A 273 6.15 9.49 6.05
N LEU A 274 6.59 10.25 7.06
CA LEU A 274 5.76 10.58 8.22
C LEU A 274 4.51 11.39 7.84
N THR A 275 4.65 12.33 6.91
CA THR A 275 3.54 13.15 6.40
C THR A 275 2.55 12.30 5.61
N VAL A 276 3.03 11.41 4.75
CA VAL A 276 2.19 10.46 4.03
C VAL A 276 1.48 9.53 5.01
N LEU A 277 2.18 9.01 6.02
CA LEU A 277 1.56 8.17 7.05
C LEU A 277 0.47 8.91 7.84
N PHE A 278 0.69 10.18 8.16
CA PHE A 278 -0.34 11.00 8.81
C PHE A 278 -1.57 11.14 7.91
N VAL A 279 -1.37 11.47 6.63
CA VAL A 279 -2.44 11.55 5.63
C VAL A 279 -3.16 10.21 5.47
N GLU A 280 -2.42 9.10 5.42
CA GLU A 280 -2.94 7.74 5.35
C GLU A 280 -3.91 7.47 6.51
N LEU A 281 -3.49 7.75 7.74
CA LEU A 281 -4.28 7.49 8.94
C LEU A 281 -5.50 8.41 9.09
N VAL A 282 -5.38 9.68 8.69
CA VAL A 282 -6.42 10.70 8.90
C VAL A 282 -7.43 10.76 7.75
N VAL A 283 -7.00 10.43 6.53
CA VAL A 283 -7.83 10.55 5.32
C VAL A 283 -8.16 9.18 4.75
N TYR A 284 -7.15 8.38 4.42
CA TYR A 284 -7.35 7.16 3.63
C TYR A 284 -7.91 5.99 4.45
N VAL A 285 -7.48 5.81 5.70
CA VAL A 285 -8.04 4.79 6.59
C VAL A 285 -9.54 5.05 6.84
N PRO A 286 -9.99 6.27 7.20
CA PRO A 286 -11.41 6.57 7.31
C PRO A 286 -12.18 6.34 6.00
N ILE A 287 -11.64 6.76 4.85
CA ILE A 287 -12.24 6.50 3.53
C ILE A 287 -12.37 4.98 3.31
N GLY A 288 -11.30 4.22 3.55
CA GLY A 288 -11.27 2.77 3.39
C GLY A 288 -12.23 2.03 4.33
N VAL A 289 -12.52 2.56 5.52
CA VAL A 289 -13.52 1.98 6.44
C VAL A 289 -14.95 2.23 5.95
N VAL A 290 -15.23 3.43 5.44
CA VAL A 290 -16.53 3.78 4.87
C VAL A 290 -16.78 2.99 3.57
N GLU A 291 -15.77 2.94 2.70
CA GLU A 291 -15.79 2.32 1.38
C GLU A 291 -15.26 0.88 1.40
N ARG A 292 -15.31 0.21 2.57
CA ARG A 292 -14.70 -1.12 2.81
C ARG A 292 -15.19 -2.25 1.88
N ALA A 293 -16.30 -2.03 1.18
CA ALA A 293 -16.86 -2.95 0.20
C ALA A 293 -16.42 -2.63 -1.25
N SER A 294 -15.57 -1.64 -1.46
CA SER A 294 -15.12 -1.17 -2.77
C SER A 294 -13.59 -1.24 -2.89
N LEU A 295 -13.12 -1.88 -3.96
CA LEU A 295 -11.72 -1.83 -4.35
C LEU A 295 -11.38 -0.42 -4.84
N ASN A 296 -12.05 0.01 -5.91
CA ASN A 296 -11.76 1.28 -6.59
C ASN A 296 -11.93 2.51 -5.71
N ASN A 297 -12.93 2.54 -4.83
CA ASN A 297 -13.20 3.71 -3.98
C ASN A 297 -12.69 3.55 -2.55
N GLY A 298 -12.27 2.36 -2.12
CA GLY A 298 -11.82 2.12 -0.76
C GLY A 298 -10.38 1.64 -0.76
N LEU A 299 -10.20 0.33 -0.94
CA LEU A 299 -8.93 -0.34 -0.77
C LEU A 299 -7.82 0.26 -1.64
N ASN A 300 -8.08 0.55 -2.92
CA ASN A 300 -7.01 0.93 -3.85
C ASN A 300 -6.44 2.31 -3.53
N TYR A 301 -7.27 3.26 -3.08
CA TYR A 301 -6.81 4.57 -2.61
C TYR A 301 -5.92 4.46 -1.35
N LEU A 302 -6.35 3.63 -0.41
CA LEU A 302 -5.61 3.32 0.82
C LEU A 302 -4.29 2.59 0.51
N ALA A 303 -4.36 1.54 -0.30
CA ALA A 303 -3.22 0.73 -0.68
C ALA A 303 -2.18 1.54 -1.48
N ASP A 304 -2.60 2.36 -2.45
CA ASP A 304 -1.70 3.22 -3.22
C ASP A 304 -0.92 4.18 -2.33
N THR A 305 -1.61 4.83 -1.39
CA THR A 305 -1.01 5.86 -0.53
C THR A 305 -0.11 5.22 0.53
N LEU A 306 -0.52 4.09 1.11
CA LEU A 306 0.33 3.28 1.99
C LEU A 306 1.58 2.75 1.26
N MET A 307 1.42 2.32 0.02
CA MET A 307 2.52 1.83 -0.81
C MET A 307 3.51 2.95 -1.12
N PHE A 308 3.01 4.16 -1.39
CA PHE A 308 3.84 5.34 -1.59
C PHE A 308 4.60 5.72 -0.31
N CYS A 309 3.94 5.67 0.85
CA CYS A 309 4.59 5.81 2.16
C CYS A 309 5.72 4.78 2.32
N GLY A 310 5.45 3.52 2.01
CA GLY A 310 6.44 2.45 1.99
C GLY A 310 7.63 2.77 1.08
N ALA A 311 7.38 3.19 -0.17
CA ALA A 311 8.41 3.52 -1.14
C ALA A 311 9.32 4.66 -0.67
N VAL A 312 8.74 5.71 -0.08
CA VAL A 312 9.47 6.84 0.49
C VAL A 312 10.32 6.41 1.70
N LEU A 313 9.79 5.55 2.58
CA LEU A 313 10.54 5.04 3.73
C LEU A 313 11.65 4.06 3.32
N LEU A 314 11.45 3.25 2.27
CA LEU A 314 12.51 2.44 1.67
C LEU A 314 13.64 3.34 1.13
N LEU A 315 13.30 4.46 0.48
CA LEU A 315 14.27 5.46 0.07
C LEU A 315 15.03 6.04 1.27
N ALA A 316 14.33 6.43 2.35
CA ALA A 316 14.97 6.92 3.56
C ALA A 316 15.99 5.91 4.12
N GLY A 317 15.64 4.62 4.13
CA GLY A 317 16.53 3.53 4.55
C GLY A 317 17.80 3.42 3.73
N ALA A 318 17.73 3.68 2.42
CA ALA A 318 18.86 3.63 1.50
C ALA A 318 19.75 4.89 1.53
N MET A 319 19.24 6.02 2.02
CA MET A 319 20.00 7.26 2.10
C MET A 319 21.00 7.26 3.27
N PRO A 320 22.19 7.86 3.09
CA PRO A 320 23.19 7.96 4.15
C PRO A 320 22.65 8.79 5.32
N ARG A 321 23.07 8.43 6.54
CA ARG A 321 22.81 9.27 7.73
C ARG A 321 23.50 10.62 7.57
N GLU A 322 22.83 11.68 8.00
CA GLU A 322 23.46 12.99 8.10
C GLU A 322 24.65 12.93 9.07
N ALA A 323 25.72 13.66 8.72
CA ALA A 323 26.91 13.82 9.55
C ALA A 323 26.69 14.90 10.62
#